data_AF-A0A6D2HEJ1-F1
#
_entry.id   AF-A0A6D2HEJ1-F1
#
_cell.length_a   1.000
_cell.length_b   1.000
_cell.length_c   1.000
_cell.angle_alpha   90.00
_cell.angle_beta   90.00
_cell.angle_gamma   90.00
#
_symmetry.space_group_name_H-M   'P 1'
#
loop_
_entity.id
_entity.type
_entity.pdbx_description
1 polymer ?
#
loop_
_entity_poly.entity_id
_entity_poly.type
_entity_poly.pdbx_seq_one_letter_code
_entity_poly.pdbx_strand_id
1 'polypeptide(L)'
;MLLLFFLLLFFPKNVVCQGSDPTGGDFNFNGFLYTSGSANLNSNGLFRLTNSQTQTSGQVFYSFPLRFKDSANGTVSSFSTTFVFAIVSRYGTDKGHGLAFFLSPTRDFSN
;
A
#
# COMPACT_ATOMS: atom_id res chain seq x y z
N MET A 1 14.89 -34.64 -7.48
CA MET A 1 15.49 -33.31 -7.68
C MET A 1 15.08 -32.64 -8.99
N LEU A 2 15.00 -33.36 -10.13
CA LEU A 2 14.56 -32.78 -11.41
C LEU A 2 13.09 -32.26 -11.40
N LEU A 3 12.17 -32.97 -10.73
CA LEU A 3 10.76 -32.58 -10.65
C LEU A 3 10.55 -31.25 -9.89
N LEU A 4 11.34 -31.03 -8.83
CA LEU A 4 11.32 -29.76 -8.07
C LEU A 4 11.83 -28.61 -8.94
N PHE A 5 12.84 -28.85 -9.77
CA PHE A 5 13.37 -27.87 -10.72
C PHE A 5 12.33 -27.47 -11.78
N PHE A 6 11.58 -28.43 -12.32
CA PHE A 6 10.45 -28.14 -13.23
C PHE A 6 9.32 -27.39 -12.52
N LEU A 7 9.04 -27.68 -11.25
CA LEU A 7 8.03 -26.95 -10.46
C LEU A 7 8.43 -25.46 -10.27
N LEU A 8 9.73 -25.18 -10.09
CA LEU A 8 10.26 -23.82 -10.00
C LEU A 8 10.21 -23.05 -11.34
N LEU A 9 10.25 -23.75 -12.48
CA LEU A 9 10.10 -23.16 -13.82
C LEU A 9 8.62 -22.91 -14.20
N PHE A 10 7.69 -23.54 -13.50
CA PHE A 10 6.24 -23.43 -13.70
C PHE A 10 5.56 -22.50 -12.70
N PHE A 11 6.29 -21.65 -11.97
CA PHE A 11 5.61 -20.50 -11.38
C PHE A 11 5.16 -19.61 -12.52
N PRO A 12 3.84 -19.48 -12.78
CA PRO A 12 3.39 -18.47 -13.72
C PRO A 12 3.97 -17.16 -13.22
N LYS A 13 4.76 -16.48 -14.05
CA LYS A 13 5.08 -15.08 -13.81
C LYS A 13 3.73 -14.38 -13.79
N ASN A 14 3.18 -14.18 -12.61
CA ASN A 14 1.96 -13.41 -12.45
C ASN A 14 2.23 -12.09 -13.14
N VAL A 15 1.34 -11.69 -14.04
CA VAL A 15 1.39 -10.35 -14.62
C VAL A 15 1.02 -9.41 -13.49
N VAL A 16 2.03 -8.95 -12.77
CA VAL A 16 1.88 -7.94 -11.72
C VAL A 16 1.72 -6.58 -12.40
N CYS A 17 0.99 -5.66 -11.78
CA CYS A 17 0.93 -4.28 -12.25
C CYS A 17 2.36 -3.70 -12.25
N GLN A 18 2.97 -3.61 -13.43
CA GLN A 18 4.28 -2.99 -13.59
C GLN A 18 4.11 -1.47 -13.64
N GLY A 19 4.43 -0.82 -12.53
CA GLY A 19 4.59 0.64 -12.45
C GLY A 19 6.03 1.06 -12.77
N SER A 20 6.37 2.33 -12.51
CA SER A 20 7.76 2.81 -12.46
C SER A 20 8.54 2.32 -11.22
N ASP A 21 8.07 1.22 -10.66
CA ASP A 21 8.52 0.64 -9.41
C ASP A 21 9.91 -0.02 -9.58
N PRO A 22 10.93 0.38 -8.80
CA PRO A 22 12.25 -0.23 -8.84
C PRO A 22 12.26 -1.69 -8.35
N THR A 23 11.23 -2.18 -7.65
CA THR A 23 11.14 -3.57 -7.16
C THR A 23 10.43 -4.50 -8.15
N GLY A 24 10.10 -4.04 -9.36
CA GLY A 24 9.58 -4.89 -10.43
C GLY A 24 8.18 -5.47 -10.18
N GLY A 25 7.40 -4.84 -9.30
CA GLY A 25 6.07 -5.31 -8.91
C GLY A 25 6.04 -6.11 -7.60
N ASP A 26 7.20 -6.43 -7.01
CA ASP A 26 7.22 -6.93 -5.64
C ASP A 26 6.85 -5.79 -4.70
N PHE A 27 5.68 -5.86 -4.09
CA PHE A 27 5.14 -4.86 -3.16
C PHE A 27 5.90 -4.82 -1.82
N ASN A 28 7.21 -4.61 -1.86
CA ASN A 28 8.01 -4.26 -0.71
C ASN A 28 7.95 -2.73 -0.56
N PHE A 29 7.00 -2.26 0.23
CA PHE A 29 6.77 -0.84 0.48
C PHE A 29 7.89 -0.16 1.27
N ASN A 30 8.86 -0.92 1.81
CA ASN A 30 9.93 -0.38 2.63
C ASN A 30 10.76 0.67 1.87
N GLY A 31 10.78 1.90 2.37
CA GLY A 31 11.54 3.01 1.80
C GLY A 31 10.83 3.79 0.67
N PHE A 32 9.68 3.30 0.19
CA PHE A 32 8.93 3.92 -0.91
C PHE A 32 7.55 4.42 -0.49
N LEU A 33 7.38 4.68 0.81
CA LEU A 33 6.16 5.25 1.35
C LEU A 33 6.38 6.72 1.70
N TYR A 34 5.36 7.53 1.43
CA TYR A 34 5.33 8.96 1.74
C TYR A 34 4.08 9.28 2.56
N THR A 35 4.23 10.11 3.58
CA THR A 35 3.15 10.51 4.50
C THR A 35 2.49 11.82 4.08
N SER A 36 1.18 11.91 4.20
CA SER A 36 0.40 13.15 4.04
C SER A 36 -0.57 13.35 5.20
N GLY A 37 -1.07 14.58 5.35
CA GLY A 37 -1.92 14.98 6.46
C GLY A 37 -1.18 14.87 7.79
N SER A 38 -1.85 14.27 8.79
CA SER A 38 -1.26 14.06 10.12
C SER A 38 -0.39 12.80 10.23
N ALA A 39 -0.21 12.04 9.14
CA ALA A 39 0.55 10.80 9.18
C ALA A 39 2.05 11.08 9.38
N ASN A 40 2.71 10.23 10.17
CA ASN A 40 4.15 10.34 10.41
C ASN A 40 4.81 8.96 10.55
N LEU A 41 6.09 8.87 10.17
CA LEU A 41 6.94 7.71 10.47
C LEU A 41 7.53 7.90 11.88
N ASN A 42 7.29 6.95 12.78
CA ASN A 42 7.86 6.96 14.12
C ASN A 42 9.31 6.42 14.10
N SER A 43 10.08 6.73 15.15
CA SER A 43 11.45 6.25 15.34
C SER A 43 11.59 4.72 15.42
N ASN A 44 10.48 4.01 15.70
CA ASN A 44 10.42 2.55 15.71
C ASN A 44 10.07 1.94 14.34
N GLY A 45 10.01 2.74 13.27
CA GLY A 45 9.74 2.28 11.92
C GLY A 45 8.25 2.03 11.60
N LEU A 46 7.33 2.39 12.52
CA LEU A 46 5.89 2.24 12.30
C LEU A 46 5.29 3.55 11.80
N PHE A 47 4.42 3.44 10.79
CA PHE A 47 3.58 4.56 10.38
C PHE A 47 2.44 4.76 11.39
N ARG A 48 2.24 6.01 11.80
CA ARG A 48 1.10 6.44 12.58
C ARG A 48 0.26 7.36 11.72
N LEU A 49 -0.96 6.95 11.38
CA LEU A 49 -1.85 7.74 10.51
C LEU A 49 -2.45 8.95 11.23
N THR A 50 -2.85 8.78 12.49
CA THR A 50 -3.48 9.84 13.28
C THR A 50 -2.92 9.87 14.70
N ASN A 51 -2.97 11.05 15.30
CA ASN A 51 -2.62 11.25 16.70
C ASN A 51 -3.88 11.35 17.58
N SER A 52 -3.71 11.62 18.87
CA SER A 52 -4.85 11.72 19.81
C SER A 52 -5.58 13.07 19.75
N GLN A 53 -5.27 13.92 18.77
CA GLN A 53 -6.02 15.14 18.50
C GLN A 53 -7.32 14.78 17.79
N THR A 54 -8.38 15.49 18.15
CA THR A 54 -9.71 15.32 17.59
C THR A 54 -9.72 15.65 16.10
N GLN A 55 -10.49 14.88 15.31
CA GLN A 55 -10.79 15.17 13.90
C GLN A 55 -9.55 15.30 13.00
N THR A 56 -8.52 14.48 13.23
CA THR A 56 -7.35 14.40 12.35
C THR A 56 -7.50 13.31 11.29
N SER A 57 -6.87 13.54 10.14
CA SER A 57 -6.75 12.56 9.06
C SER A 57 -5.31 12.51 8.61
N GLY A 58 -4.82 11.33 8.26
CA GLY A 58 -3.48 11.15 7.72
C GLY A 58 -3.43 9.94 6.84
N GLN A 59 -2.59 10.02 5.82
CA GLN A 59 -2.51 9.04 4.75
C GLN A 59 -1.05 8.64 4.53
N VAL A 60 -0.86 7.40 4.10
CA VAL A 60 0.44 6.89 3.66
C VAL A 60 0.26 6.40 2.24
N PHE A 61 1.08 6.92 1.34
CA PHE A 61 1.03 6.61 -0.08
C PHE A 61 2.27 5.86 -0.51
N TYR A 62 2.09 4.91 -1.41
CA TYR A 62 3.19 4.34 -2.17
C TYR A 62 3.68 5.32 -3.25
N SER A 63 5.00 5.51 -3.34
CA SER A 63 5.61 6.58 -4.14
C SER A 63 5.46 6.38 -5.65
N PHE A 64 5.31 5.13 -6.10
CA PHE A 64 5.25 4.82 -7.52
C PHE A 64 3.82 4.47 -7.96
N PRO A 65 3.26 5.16 -8.96
CA PRO A 65 1.96 4.78 -9.51
C PRO A 65 1.96 3.36 -10.06
N LEU A 66 0.89 2.62 -9.80
CA LEU A 66 0.69 1.27 -10.28
C LEU A 66 -0.21 1.27 -11.51
N ARG A 67 0.22 0.59 -12.57
CA ARG A 67 -0.58 0.44 -13.79
C ARG A 67 -1.45 -0.82 -13.70
N PHE A 68 -2.70 -0.66 -13.29
CA PHE A 68 -3.65 -1.77 -13.20
C PHE A 68 -4.23 -2.21 -14.55
N LYS A 69 -4.20 -1.34 -15.58
CA LYS A 69 -4.75 -1.65 -16.90
C LYS A 69 -3.78 -1.25 -18.00
N ASP A 70 -3.55 -2.16 -18.94
CA ASP A 70 -2.85 -1.84 -20.18
C ASP A 70 -3.84 -1.39 -21.26
N SER A 71 -3.63 -0.20 -21.82
CA SER A 71 -4.45 0.35 -22.89
C SER A 71 -4.34 -0.41 -24.20
N ALA A 72 -3.23 -1.10 -24.47
CA ALA A 72 -3.01 -1.78 -25.75
C ALA A 72 -3.94 -2.97 -25.96
N ASN A 73 -4.15 -3.78 -24.91
CA ASN A 73 -4.94 -5.01 -24.97
C ASN A 73 -6.14 -5.02 -24.01
N GLY A 74 -6.36 -3.93 -23.27
CA GLY A 74 -7.43 -3.81 -22.28
C GLY A 74 -7.26 -4.71 -21.04
N THR A 75 -6.14 -5.44 -20.95
CA THR A 75 -5.84 -6.39 -19.87
C THR A 75 -5.73 -5.68 -18.54
N VAL A 76 -6.43 -6.21 -17.52
CA VAL A 76 -6.39 -5.72 -16.15
C VAL A 76 -5.55 -6.66 -15.30
N SER A 77 -4.61 -6.10 -14.54
CA SER A 77 -3.76 -6.84 -13.61
C SER A 77 -4.49 -7.08 -12.29
N SER A 78 -4.40 -8.31 -11.78
CA SER A 78 -4.82 -8.62 -10.42
C SER A 78 -3.76 -8.15 -9.42
N PHE A 79 -4.17 -7.87 -8.18
CA PHE A 79 -3.25 -7.53 -7.11
C PHE A 79 -3.67 -8.21 -5.80
N SER A 80 -2.70 -8.40 -4.91
CA SER A 80 -2.89 -8.83 -3.54
C SER A 80 -2.07 -7.93 -2.63
N THR A 81 -2.60 -7.60 -1.45
CA THR A 81 -1.87 -6.83 -0.44
C THR A 81 -2.08 -7.46 0.93
N THR A 82 -1.11 -7.27 1.81
CA THR A 82 -1.19 -7.70 3.20
C THR A 82 -0.54 -6.63 4.05
N PHE A 83 -1.24 -6.17 5.08
CA PHE A 83 -0.75 -5.18 6.02
C PHE A 83 -1.24 -5.51 7.42
N VAL A 84 -0.44 -5.12 8.41
CA VAL A 84 -0.77 -5.25 9.83
C VAL A 84 -0.96 -3.85 10.39
N PHE A 85 -2.01 -3.65 11.19
CA PHE A 85 -2.30 -2.37 11.82
C PHE A 85 -2.83 -2.57 13.23
N ALA A 86 -2.77 -1.51 14.03
CA ALA A 86 -3.37 -1.46 15.36
C ALA A 86 -4.11 -0.12 15.53
N ILE A 87 -5.31 -0.18 16.12
CA ILE A 87 -6.08 1.01 16.51
C ILE A 87 -6.13 1.04 18.03
N VAL A 88 -5.63 2.11 18.62
CA VAL A 88 -5.61 2.30 20.07
C VAL A 88 -6.51 3.49 20.42
N SER A 89 -7.61 3.24 21.14
CA SER A 89 -8.46 4.31 21.67
C SER A 89 -7.85 4.90 22.95
N ARG A 90 -7.84 6.22 23.07
CA ARG A 90 -7.38 6.94 24.28
C ARG A 90 -8.50 7.44 25.19
N TYR A 91 -9.71 7.63 24.67
CA TYR A 91 -10.80 8.28 25.40
C TYR A 91 -12.12 7.50 25.18
N GLY A 92 -12.80 7.18 26.30
CA GLY A 92 -14.12 6.53 26.42
C GLY A 92 -14.96 6.27 25.16
N THR A 93 -16.18 6.84 25.12
CA THR A 93 -17.27 6.51 24.16
C THR A 93 -17.08 7.07 22.75
N ASP A 94 -16.11 7.96 22.53
CA ASP A 94 -15.85 8.56 21.22
C ASP A 94 -15.14 7.55 20.31
N LYS A 95 -15.94 6.89 19.47
CA LYS A 95 -15.44 5.94 18.49
C LYS A 95 -14.82 6.69 17.31
N GLY A 96 -13.53 6.46 17.07
CA GLY A 96 -12.83 6.99 15.91
C GLY A 96 -13.40 6.49 14.58
N HIS A 97 -13.12 7.20 13.49
CA HIS A 97 -13.68 6.92 12.16
C HIS A 97 -13.20 5.60 11.54
N GLY A 98 -11.96 5.18 11.80
CA GLY A 98 -11.40 3.90 11.33
C GLY A 98 -10.19 4.06 10.41
N LEU A 99 -9.97 3.05 9.56
CA LEU A 99 -8.87 2.94 8.61
C LEU A 99 -9.40 2.40 7.28
N ALA A 100 -8.84 2.87 6.17
CA ALA A 100 -9.16 2.39 4.83
C ALA A 100 -7.89 2.13 4.02
N PHE A 101 -7.90 1.05 3.24
CA PHE A 101 -7.01 0.85 2.11
C PHE A 101 -7.75 1.31 0.85
N PHE A 102 -7.11 2.10 0.00
CA PHE A 102 -7.74 2.62 -1.20
C PHE A 102 -6.75 2.73 -2.36
N LEU A 103 -7.31 2.78 -3.57
CA LEU A 103 -6.62 3.06 -4.81
C LEU A 103 -7.10 4.41 -5.34
N SER A 104 -6.19 5.28 -5.77
CA SER A 104 -6.52 6.58 -6.34
C SER A 104 -5.67 6.90 -7.57
N PRO A 105 -6.19 7.67 -8.54
CA PRO A 105 -5.42 8.09 -9.72
C PRO A 105 -4.24 9.01 -9.38
N THR A 106 -4.36 9.76 -8.28
CA THR A 106 -3.35 10.70 -7.77
C THR A 106 -3.17 10.53 -6.27
N ARG A 107 -2.00 10.98 -5.77
CA ARG A 107 -1.68 11.07 -4.34
C ARG A 107 -1.94 12.47 -3.78
N ASP A 108 -2.29 13.41 -4.65
CA ASP A 108 -2.60 14.77 -4.26
C ASP A 108 -4.07 14.87 -3.82
N PHE A 109 -4.25 15.20 -2.56
CA PHE A 109 -5.55 15.48 -1.94
C PHE A 109 -5.59 16.91 -1.39
N SER A 110 -4.64 17.77 -1.78
CA SER A 110 -4.78 19.21 -1.57
C SER A 110 -5.90 19.72 -2.47
N ASN A 111 -6.78 20.54 -1.91
CA ASN A 111 -7.81 21.27 -2.66
C ASN A 111 -7.21 22.51 -3.31
#